data_AF-A0A7K2XDR5-F1
#
_entry.id   AF-A0A7K2XDR5-F1
#
_cell.length_a   1.000
_cell.length_b   1.000
_cell.length_c   1.000
_cell.angle_alpha   90.00
_cell.angle_beta   90.00
_cell.angle_gamma   90.00
#
_symmetry.space_group_name_H-M   'P 1'
#
loop_
_entity.id
_entity.type
_entity.pdbx_description
1 polymer ?
#
loop_
_entity_poly.entity_id
_entity_poly.type
_entity_poly.pdbx_seq_one_letter_code
_entity_poly.pdbx_strand_id
1 'polypeptide(L)'
;MDPKVPDAPTPTTPPKDTEPDDAAALAPPGGTSVTGLLTRLRTLYRQAEEATERHNAAEEALKLRTADAKGLAARLTTARAALDRERAEAGRIAREQYQGRSELSSYLDVLFAPDPRAAMDRERLAAREGRDRAGAVSRLERAARRADALAG
;
A
#
# COMPACT_ATOMS: atom_id res chain seq x y z
N MET A 1 -39.18 5.48 -20.82
CA MET A 1 -38.33 5.82 -19.66
C MET A 1 -37.25 4.77 -19.63
N ASP A 2 -36.17 5.03 -20.34
CA ASP A 2 -35.07 4.10 -20.56
C ASP A 2 -33.94 4.40 -19.58
N PRO A 3 -33.33 3.39 -18.95
CA PRO A 3 -32.28 3.60 -17.96
C PRO A 3 -30.97 4.01 -18.65
N LYS A 4 -30.40 5.11 -18.16
CA LYS A 4 -29.08 5.61 -18.56
C LYS A 4 -27.99 4.67 -18.03
N VAL A 5 -27.31 3.98 -18.94
CA VAL A 5 -26.11 3.18 -18.67
C VAL A 5 -24.95 4.15 -18.32
N PRO A 6 -24.17 3.90 -17.25
CA PRO A 6 -22.98 4.70 -16.96
C PRO A 6 -21.83 4.34 -17.91
N ASP A 7 -21.17 5.37 -18.44
CA ASP A 7 -20.02 5.29 -19.36
C ASP A 7 -18.90 4.39 -18.80
N ALA A 8 -18.41 3.49 -19.64
CA ALA A 8 -17.20 2.72 -19.41
C ALA A 8 -15.97 3.65 -19.43
N PRO A 9 -14.94 3.41 -18.60
CA PRO A 9 -13.71 4.19 -18.65
C PRO A 9 -12.99 3.95 -19.98
N THR A 10 -12.76 5.02 -20.73
CA THR A 10 -11.91 5.06 -21.93
C THR A 10 -10.51 4.52 -21.63
N PRO A 11 -9.89 3.74 -22.53
CA PRO A 11 -8.50 3.33 -22.38
C PRO A 11 -7.59 4.57 -22.45
N THR A 12 -7.00 4.93 -21.33
CA THR A 12 -5.90 5.91 -21.27
C THR A 12 -4.77 5.39 -22.14
N THR A 13 -4.58 6.03 -23.28
CA THR A 13 -3.44 5.82 -24.17
C THR A 13 -2.18 6.16 -23.37
N PRO A 14 -1.18 5.27 -23.25
CA PRO A 14 0.08 5.61 -22.62
C PRO A 14 0.74 6.78 -23.38
N PRO A 15 1.50 7.65 -22.70
CA PRO A 15 2.23 8.71 -23.36
C PRO A 15 3.10 8.08 -24.45
N LYS A 16 3.01 8.65 -25.65
CA LYS A 16 3.85 8.30 -26.78
C LYS A 16 5.23 8.84 -26.44
N ASP A 17 6.02 8.05 -25.71
CA ASP A 17 7.44 8.27 -25.60
C ASP A 17 7.95 8.32 -27.04
N THR A 18 8.29 9.53 -27.47
CA THR A 18 8.88 9.77 -28.77
C THR A 18 10.32 9.32 -28.62
N GLU A 19 10.52 7.99 -28.59
CA GLU A 19 11.83 7.41 -28.83
C GLU A 19 12.32 8.02 -30.15
N PRO A 20 13.51 8.64 -30.17
CA PRO A 20 14.07 9.09 -31.43
C PRO A 20 14.15 7.87 -32.34
N ASP A 21 13.46 7.94 -33.48
CA ASP A 21 13.65 7.01 -34.58
C ASP A 21 15.06 7.25 -35.11
N ASP A 22 16.05 6.62 -34.47
CA ASP A 22 17.46 6.75 -34.81
C ASP A 22 17.72 6.32 -36.27
N ALA A 23 16.81 5.54 -36.86
CA ALA A 23 16.85 5.20 -38.28
C ALA A 23 16.54 6.40 -39.19
N ALA A 24 15.70 7.34 -38.73
CA ALA A 24 15.38 8.59 -39.44
C ALA A 24 16.45 9.67 -39.25
N ALA A 25 17.30 9.58 -38.22
CA ALA A 25 18.44 10.47 -38.01
C ALA A 25 19.63 10.18 -38.96
N LEU A 26 19.58 9.09 -39.71
CA LEU A 26 20.60 8.74 -40.70
C LEU A 26 20.42 9.59 -41.97
N ALA A 27 21.52 10.17 -42.44
CA ALA A 27 21.56 10.93 -43.69
C ALA A 27 20.90 10.15 -44.86
N PRO A 28 20.24 10.86 -45.82
CA PRO A 28 19.69 10.23 -47.02
C PRO A 28 20.78 9.41 -47.73
N PRO A 29 20.42 8.37 -48.51
CA PRO A 29 21.39 7.45 -49.12
C PRO A 29 22.39 8.21 -50.01
N GLY A 30 23.49 8.62 -49.41
CA GLY A 30 24.53 9.44 -50.01
C GLY A 30 25.74 8.57 -50.27
N GLY A 31 25.82 8.07 -51.51
CA GLY A 31 27.01 7.46 -52.07
C GLY A 31 26.80 6.02 -52.49
N THR A 32 26.74 5.81 -53.81
CA THR A 32 26.77 4.52 -54.52
C THR A 32 28.09 3.74 -54.30
N SER A 33 28.88 4.07 -53.29
CA SER A 33 30.21 3.50 -53.02
C SER A 33 30.16 2.46 -51.90
N VAL A 34 30.90 1.37 -52.10
CA VAL A 34 30.99 0.25 -51.16
C VAL A 34 31.46 0.70 -49.76
N THR A 35 32.40 1.65 -49.69
CA THR A 35 32.94 2.19 -48.43
C THR A 35 31.89 2.96 -47.63
N GLY A 36 31.00 3.71 -48.29
CA GLY A 36 29.91 4.42 -47.64
C GLY A 36 28.90 3.44 -47.03
N LEU A 37 28.55 2.39 -47.76
CA LEU A 37 27.64 1.34 -47.30
C LEU A 37 28.20 0.57 -46.09
N LEU A 38 29.48 0.21 -46.11
CA LEU A 38 30.15 -0.45 -44.99
C LEU A 38 30.20 0.43 -43.73
N THR A 39 30.44 1.73 -43.90
CA THR A 39 30.45 2.68 -42.77
C THR A 39 29.07 2.81 -42.14
N ARG A 40 28.01 2.84 -42.96
CA ARG A 40 26.63 2.84 -42.49
C ARG A 40 26.28 1.54 -41.76
N LEU A 41 26.67 0.38 -42.32
CA LEU A 41 26.44 -0.92 -41.67
C LEU A 41 27.09 -0.99 -40.28
N ARG A 42 28.35 -0.56 -40.17
CA ARG A 42 29.05 -0.50 -38.87
C ARG A 42 28.34 0.42 -37.88
N THR A 43 27.82 1.55 -38.36
CA THR A 43 27.10 2.52 -37.52
C THR A 43 25.79 1.93 -37.02
N LEU A 44 25.02 1.29 -37.90
CA LEU A 44 23.78 0.60 -37.54
C LEU A 44 24.03 -0.54 -36.55
N TYR A 45 25.10 -1.31 -36.72
CA TYR A 45 25.44 -2.39 -35.79
C TYR A 45 25.71 -1.85 -34.37
N ARG A 46 26.48 -0.76 -34.27
CA ARG A 46 26.73 -0.09 -32.98
C ARG A 46 25.47 0.51 -32.37
N GLN A 47 24.61 1.11 -33.18
CA GLN A 47 23.31 1.64 -32.71
C GLN A 47 22.41 0.51 -32.20
N ALA A 48 22.39 -0.64 -32.89
CA ALA A 48 21.61 -1.81 -32.47
C ALA A 48 22.14 -2.42 -31.16
N GLU A 49 23.46 -2.48 -30.99
CA GLU A 49 24.11 -2.90 -29.74
C GLU A 49 23.71 -1.96 -28.59
N GLU A 50 23.85 -0.65 -28.78
CA GLU A 50 23.50 0.35 -27.77
C GLU A 50 22.00 0.33 -27.42
N ALA A 51 21.12 0.16 -28.41
CA ALA A 51 19.69 0.01 -28.18
C ALA A 51 19.36 -1.26 -27.38
N THR A 52 20.04 -2.37 -27.68
CA THR A 52 19.86 -3.63 -26.94
C THR A 52 20.32 -3.50 -25.50
N GLU A 53 21.45 -2.83 -25.25
CA GLU A 53 21.93 -2.55 -23.89
C GLU A 53 20.94 -1.69 -23.10
N ARG A 54 20.42 -0.61 -23.69
CA ARG A 54 19.41 0.24 -23.05
C ARG A 54 18.12 -0.52 -22.77
N HIS A 55 17.68 -1.35 -23.71
CA HIS A 55 16.50 -2.19 -23.53
C HIS A 55 16.68 -3.15 -22.36
N ASN A 56 17.80 -3.88 -22.31
CA ASN A 56 18.09 -4.79 -21.21
C ASN A 56 18.16 -4.06 -19.86
N ALA A 57 18.79 -2.88 -19.82
CA ALA A 57 18.83 -2.06 -18.61
C ALA A 57 17.42 -1.60 -18.16
N ALA A 58 16.57 -1.22 -19.11
CA ALA A 58 15.18 -0.85 -18.84
C ALA A 58 14.37 -2.06 -18.34
N GLU A 59 14.54 -3.25 -18.92
CA GLU A 59 13.90 -4.47 -18.45
C GLU A 59 14.28 -4.78 -17.00
N GLU A 60 15.57 -4.70 -16.65
CA GLU A 60 16.04 -4.95 -15.28
C GLU A 60 15.50 -3.89 -14.31
N ALA A 61 15.50 -2.61 -14.69
CA ALA A 61 14.89 -1.55 -13.90
C ALA A 61 13.38 -1.81 -13.67
N LEU A 62 12.66 -2.23 -14.72
CA LEU A 62 11.24 -2.54 -14.64
C LEU A 62 10.97 -3.74 -13.73
N LYS A 63 11.78 -4.80 -13.79
CA LYS A 63 11.70 -5.96 -12.89
C LYS A 63 11.84 -5.54 -11.43
N LEU A 64 12.84 -4.73 -11.11
CA LEU A 64 13.08 -4.21 -9.76
C LEU A 64 11.90 -3.37 -9.26
N ARG A 65 11.43 -2.40 -10.06
CA ARG A 65 10.26 -1.57 -9.70
C ARG A 65 9.00 -2.39 -9.50
N THR A 66 8.79 -3.41 -10.33
CA THR A 66 7.65 -4.32 -10.21
C THR A 66 7.73 -5.16 -8.93
N ALA A 67 8.92 -5.64 -8.57
CA ALA A 67 9.13 -6.36 -7.32
C ALA A 67 8.88 -5.48 -6.09
N ASP A 68 9.37 -4.24 -6.11
CA ASP A 68 9.13 -3.25 -5.06
C ASP A 68 7.64 -2.94 -4.90
N ALA A 69 6.94 -2.70 -6.02
CA ALA A 69 5.50 -2.45 -6.02
C ALA A 69 4.70 -3.64 -5.45
N LYS A 70 5.06 -4.87 -5.82
CA LYS A 70 4.46 -6.09 -5.23
C LYS A 70 4.74 -6.18 -3.73
N GLY A 71 5.95 -5.83 -3.30
CA GLY A 71 6.33 -5.80 -1.89
C GLY A 71 5.52 -4.79 -1.08
N LEU A 72 5.34 -3.57 -1.61
CA LEU A 72 4.50 -2.54 -0.99
C LEU A 72 3.03 -2.96 -0.93
N ALA A 73 2.49 -3.53 -2.01
CA ALA A 73 1.13 -4.04 -2.04
C ALA A 73 0.91 -5.13 -0.98
N ALA A 74 1.84 -6.08 -0.84
CA ALA A 74 1.75 -7.13 0.18
C ALA A 74 1.83 -6.57 1.62
N ARG A 75 2.66 -5.55 1.85
CA ARG A 75 2.72 -4.87 3.16
C ARG A 75 1.42 -4.12 3.46
N LEU A 76 0.86 -3.45 2.46
CA LEU A 76 -0.40 -2.71 2.60
C LEU A 76 -1.58 -3.66 2.89
N THR A 77 -1.70 -4.79 2.18
CA THR A 77 -2.74 -5.80 2.48
C THR A 77 -2.59 -6.35 3.89
N THR A 78 -1.37 -6.67 4.32
CA THR A 78 -1.08 -7.10 5.69
C THR A 78 -1.48 -6.04 6.72
N ALA A 79 -1.15 -4.77 6.47
CA ALA A 79 -1.47 -3.67 7.37
C ALA A 79 -2.98 -3.44 7.48
N ARG A 80 -3.72 -3.49 6.37
CA ARG A 80 -5.19 -3.40 6.35
C ARG A 80 -5.83 -4.55 7.13
N ALA A 81 -5.37 -5.78 6.91
CA ALA A 81 -5.87 -6.94 7.65
C ALA A 81 -5.56 -6.88 9.16
N ALA A 82 -4.45 -6.25 9.57
CA ALA A 82 -4.16 -5.99 10.97
C ALA A 82 -5.11 -4.92 11.54
N LEU A 83 -5.32 -3.83 10.81
CA LEU A 83 -6.25 -2.77 11.20
C LEU A 83 -7.68 -3.29 11.37
N ASP A 84 -8.17 -4.13 10.47
CA ASP A 84 -9.52 -4.70 10.57
C ASP A 84 -9.67 -5.62 11.79
N ARG A 85 -8.63 -6.37 12.15
CA ARG A 85 -8.61 -7.17 13.39
C ARG A 85 -8.68 -6.31 14.63
N GLU A 86 -7.87 -5.25 14.71
CA GLU A 86 -7.89 -4.33 15.87
C GLU A 86 -9.23 -3.55 15.93
N ARG A 87 -9.83 -3.19 14.79
CA ARG A 87 -11.17 -2.60 14.73
C ARG A 87 -12.25 -3.55 15.25
N ALA A 88 -12.17 -4.84 14.91
CA ALA A 88 -13.08 -5.84 15.43
C ALA A 88 -12.95 -6.01 16.95
N GLU A 89 -11.72 -6.01 17.48
CA GLU A 89 -11.47 -6.06 18.92
C GLU A 89 -11.99 -4.81 19.64
N ALA A 90 -11.69 -3.62 19.11
CA ALA A 90 -12.21 -2.36 19.64
C ALA A 90 -13.76 -2.33 19.62
N GLY A 91 -14.38 -2.85 18.56
CA GLY A 91 -15.83 -2.97 18.46
C GLY A 91 -16.43 -3.96 19.47
N ARG A 92 -15.72 -5.03 19.84
CA ARG A 92 -16.11 -5.92 20.95
C ARG A 92 -16.07 -5.17 22.28
N ILE A 93 -14.96 -4.47 22.57
CA ILE A 93 -14.80 -3.68 23.79
C ILE A 93 -15.90 -2.61 23.90
N ALA A 94 -16.19 -1.89 22.81
CA ALA A 94 -17.25 -0.90 22.77
C ALA A 94 -18.62 -1.50 23.12
N ARG A 95 -18.94 -2.69 22.60
CA ARG A 95 -20.19 -3.40 22.94
C ARG A 95 -20.26 -3.80 24.41
N GLU A 96 -19.16 -4.29 24.99
CA GLU A 96 -19.10 -4.62 26.43
C GLU A 96 -19.36 -3.39 27.31
N GLN A 97 -18.82 -2.24 26.91
CA GLN A 97 -19.07 -0.97 27.60
C GLN A 97 -20.53 -0.52 27.45
N TYR A 98 -21.11 -0.60 26.25
CA TYR A 98 -22.52 -0.25 26.02
C TYR A 98 -23.51 -1.16 26.76
N GLN A 99 -23.15 -2.43 26.98
CA GLN A 99 -23.97 -3.37 27.75
C GLN A 99 -23.87 -3.18 29.28
N GLY A 100 -23.20 -2.11 29.74
CA GLY A 100 -23.19 -1.70 31.16
C GLY A 100 -22.07 -2.31 32.00
N ARG A 101 -21.06 -2.96 31.41
CA ARG A 101 -19.85 -3.40 32.14
C ARG A 101 -18.80 -2.29 32.15
N SER A 102 -19.17 -1.12 32.70
CA SER A 102 -18.31 0.07 32.71
C SER A 102 -17.55 0.24 34.02
N GLU A 103 -16.35 0.81 33.97
CA GLU A 103 -15.51 1.09 35.16
C GLU A 103 -16.22 2.03 36.17
N LEU A 104 -17.11 2.89 35.70
CA LEU A 104 -17.86 3.83 36.54
C LEU A 104 -18.86 3.09 37.45
N SER A 105 -19.51 2.03 36.95
CA SER A 105 -20.40 1.22 37.79
C SER A 105 -19.61 0.47 38.86
N SER A 106 -18.38 0.03 38.55
CA SER A 106 -17.50 -0.59 39.54
C SER A 106 -17.07 0.37 40.66
N TYR A 107 -16.82 1.65 40.35
CA TYR A 107 -16.48 2.64 41.36
C TYR A 107 -17.67 2.98 42.27
N LEU A 108 -18.87 3.04 41.70
CA LEU A 108 -20.11 3.20 42.47
C LEU A 108 -20.40 1.96 43.33
N ASP A 109 -20.16 0.75 42.80
CA ASP A 109 -20.33 -0.50 43.56
C ASP A 109 -19.42 -0.54 44.80
N VAL A 110 -18.17 -0.07 44.72
CA VAL A 110 -17.27 0.00 45.89
C VAL A 110 -17.79 1.00 46.94
N LEU A 111 -18.30 2.15 46.50
CA LEU A 111 -18.81 3.20 47.39
C LEU A 111 -20.07 2.76 48.15
N PHE A 112 -20.85 1.86 47.56
CA PHE A 112 -22.10 1.33 48.14
C PHE A 112 -22.01 -0.15 48.54
N ALA A 113 -20.81 -0.75 48.54
CA ALA A 113 -20.63 -2.18 48.80
C ALA A 113 -20.89 -2.52 50.28
N PRO A 114 -21.67 -3.58 50.56
CA PRO A 114 -21.82 -4.12 51.92
C PRO A 114 -20.51 -4.71 52.49
N ASP A 115 -19.56 -5.09 51.62
CA ASP A 115 -18.24 -5.61 51.99
C ASP A 115 -17.13 -4.90 51.18
N PRO A 116 -16.35 -4.00 51.81
CA PRO A 116 -15.31 -3.24 51.12
C PRO A 116 -14.12 -4.09 50.68
N ARG A 117 -13.83 -5.25 51.31
CA ARG A 117 -12.72 -6.12 50.91
C ARG A 117 -13.02 -6.83 49.59
N ALA A 118 -14.23 -7.38 49.46
CA ALA A 118 -14.69 -7.99 48.21
C ALA A 118 -14.78 -6.97 47.06
N ALA A 119 -15.04 -5.70 47.38
CA ALA A 119 -15.07 -4.62 46.40
C ALA A 119 -13.67 -4.26 45.86
N MET A 120 -12.65 -4.21 46.72
CA MET A 120 -11.25 -3.95 46.32
C MET A 120 -10.67 -5.02 45.39
N ASP A 121 -11.02 -6.30 45.59
CA ASP A 121 -10.55 -7.37 44.70
C ASP A 121 -11.20 -7.28 43.31
N ARG A 122 -12.46 -6.83 43.22
CA ARG A 122 -13.12 -6.51 41.93
C ARG A 122 -12.51 -5.29 41.26
N GLU A 123 -12.12 -4.26 42.01
CA GLU A 123 -11.43 -3.08 41.47
C GLU A 123 -10.10 -3.47 40.79
N ARG A 124 -9.31 -4.36 41.40
CA ARG A 124 -8.05 -4.82 40.79
C ARG A 124 -8.25 -5.53 39.45
N LEU A 125 -9.34 -6.30 39.33
CA LEU A 125 -9.74 -6.95 38.09
C LEU A 125 -10.18 -5.90 37.05
N ALA A 126 -11.02 -4.94 37.45
CA ALA A 126 -11.45 -3.83 36.60
C ALA A 126 -10.25 -3.01 36.09
N ALA A 127 -9.33 -2.63 36.97
CA ALA A 127 -8.10 -1.92 36.61
C ALA A 127 -7.22 -2.72 35.62
N ARG A 128 -7.20 -4.06 35.71
CA ARG A 128 -6.50 -4.91 34.74
C ARG A 128 -7.19 -4.89 33.38
N GLU A 129 -8.52 -5.00 33.36
CA GLU A 129 -9.30 -4.86 32.13
C GLU A 129 -9.15 -3.47 31.50
N GLY A 130 -9.12 -2.41 32.30
CA GLY A 130 -8.86 -1.04 31.85
C GLY A 130 -7.50 -0.91 31.14
N ARG A 131 -6.45 -1.54 31.69
CA ARG A 131 -5.13 -1.61 31.02
C ARG A 131 -5.18 -2.41 29.71
N ASP A 132 -5.88 -3.53 29.69
CA ASP A 132 -6.03 -4.35 28.48
C ASP A 132 -6.75 -3.56 27.36
N ARG A 133 -7.79 -2.78 27.72
CA ARG A 133 -8.51 -1.88 26.80
C ARG A 133 -7.65 -0.73 26.28
N ALA A 134 -6.88 -0.08 27.15
CA ALA A 134 -5.93 0.96 26.73
C ALA A 134 -4.87 0.39 25.77
N GLY A 135 -4.44 -0.85 26.01
CA GLY A 135 -3.56 -1.59 25.10
C GLY A 135 -4.19 -1.82 23.72
N ALA A 136 -5.47 -2.18 23.66
CA ALA A 136 -6.20 -2.36 22.40
C ALA A 136 -6.33 -1.05 21.59
N VAL A 137 -6.65 0.07 22.23
CA VAL A 137 -6.68 1.39 21.56
C VAL A 137 -5.30 1.73 20.98
N SER A 138 -4.24 1.53 21.77
CA SER A 138 -2.88 1.77 21.33
C SER A 138 -2.47 0.90 20.13
N ARG A 139 -2.89 -0.37 20.09
CA ARG A 139 -2.68 -1.25 18.93
C ARG A 139 -3.47 -0.79 17.71
N LEU A 140 -4.74 -0.43 17.88
CA LEU A 140 -5.59 0.09 16.81
C LEU A 140 -4.96 1.32 16.14
N GLU A 141 -4.53 2.30 16.93
CA GLU A 141 -3.88 3.50 16.38
C GLU A 141 -2.59 3.18 15.64
N ARG A 142 -1.75 2.28 16.17
CA ARG A 142 -0.52 1.85 15.49
C ARG A 142 -0.83 1.16 14.16
N ALA A 143 -1.87 0.32 14.12
CA ALA A 143 -2.30 -0.35 12.91
C ALA A 143 -2.84 0.66 11.87
N ALA A 144 -3.62 1.65 12.31
CA ALA A 144 -4.12 2.72 11.45
C ALA A 144 -2.97 3.54 10.85
N ARG A 145 -2.07 4.06 11.68
CA ARG A 145 -0.88 4.82 11.22
C ARG A 145 -0.03 4.03 10.22
N ARG A 146 0.14 2.71 10.43
CA ARG A 146 0.89 1.85 9.52
C ARG A 146 0.18 1.65 8.18
N ALA A 147 -1.14 1.48 8.19
CA ALA A 147 -1.92 1.34 6.97
C ALA A 147 -1.89 2.65 6.15
N ASP A 148 -2.02 3.80 6.80
CA ASP A 148 -1.99 5.12 6.15
C ASP A 148 -0.60 5.41 5.56
N ALA A 149 0.48 5.12 6.29
CA ALA A 149 1.85 5.31 5.81
C ALA A 149 2.23 4.43 4.60
N LEU A 150 1.47 3.37 4.33
CA LEU A 150 1.67 2.50 3.15
C LEU A 150 0.71 2.84 2.01
N ALA A 151 -0.25 3.73 2.23
CA ALA A 151 -1.28 4.11 1.26
C ALA A 151 -1.08 5.51 0.66
N GLY A 152 -0.33 6.38 1.35
CA GLY A 152 0.09 7.71 0.85
C GLY A 152 1.44 7.66 0.15
#